data_AF-D6PLM7-F1
#
_entry.id   AF-D6PLM7-F1
#
_cell.length_a   1.000
_cell.length_b   1.000
_cell.length_c   1.000
_cell.angle_alpha   90.00
_cell.angle_beta   90.00
_cell.angle_gamma   90.00
#
_symmetry.space_group_name_H-M   'P 1'
#
loop_
_entity.id
_entity.type
_entity.pdbx_description
1 polymer ?
#
loop_
_entity_poly.entity_id
_entity_poly.type
_entity_poly.pdbx_seq_one_letter_code
_entity_poly.pdbx_strand_id
1 'polypeptide(L)'
;MDDTLEVAMTSVLEQLDPGAFEVLVVDDGSTDGSLEVLKRLKAKFANFRFITLERDRKRKLGWTRNISILAARGQYVLLHIDADDQWEPYLTEFVELFHELEIASGKDFHLSGQQTGIGKRDLLLKFGPFENVYRCEDRNLMMKLANRGLLLFMDYSVYRKRLSRPKSKQFQKSWTDLFSQMLFELRQDELGLRYFKTQLLAPFKQGHQSFKIRVIRALWVIPMFLFLASMRKLKMR
;
A
#
# COMPACT_ATOMS: atom_id res chain seq x y z
N MET A 1 11.39 8.98 -4.29
CA MET A 1 11.19 7.52 -4.23
C MET A 1 12.23 6.84 -5.10
N ASP A 2 12.57 7.47 -6.23
CA ASP A 2 13.87 7.44 -6.91
C ASP A 2 15.05 6.84 -6.11
N ASP A 3 15.38 7.37 -4.92
CA ASP A 3 16.55 6.94 -4.14
C ASP A 3 16.55 5.44 -3.75
N THR A 4 15.38 4.82 -3.59
CA THR A 4 15.24 3.44 -3.10
C THR A 4 14.76 2.45 -4.16
N LEU A 5 14.12 2.96 -5.21
CA LEU A 5 13.40 2.14 -6.19
C LEU A 5 14.33 1.18 -6.94
N GLU A 6 15.51 1.65 -7.37
CA GLU A 6 16.46 0.83 -8.13
C GLU A 6 16.97 -0.34 -7.28
N VAL A 7 17.37 -0.09 -6.03
CA VAL A 7 17.85 -1.11 -5.09
C VAL A 7 16.73 -2.11 -4.76
N ALA A 8 15.54 -1.62 -4.45
CA ALA A 8 14.39 -2.45 -4.10
C ALA A 8 14.02 -3.39 -5.25
N MET A 9 13.83 -2.86 -6.46
CA MET A 9 13.44 -3.67 -7.62
C MET A 9 14.55 -4.61 -8.07
N THR A 10 15.82 -4.18 -8.01
CA THR A 10 16.95 -5.06 -8.34
C THR A 10 17.02 -6.25 -7.38
N SER A 11 16.80 -6.05 -6.07
CA SER A 11 16.78 -7.16 -5.09
C SER A 11 15.71 -8.21 -5.34
N VAL A 12 14.62 -7.83 -6.01
CA VAL A 12 13.54 -8.75 -6.41
C VAL A 12 13.85 -9.37 -7.77
N LEU A 13 14.24 -8.57 -8.75
CA LEU A 13 14.47 -9.02 -10.12
C LEU A 13 15.64 -10.00 -10.24
N GLU A 14 16.67 -9.87 -9.41
CA GLU A 14 17.87 -10.72 -9.47
C GLU A 14 17.64 -12.12 -8.89
N GLN A 15 16.59 -12.33 -8.08
CA GLN A 15 16.27 -13.65 -7.51
C GLN A 15 15.19 -14.42 -8.28
N LEU A 16 14.47 -13.77 -9.20
CA LEU A 16 13.33 -14.37 -9.91
C LEU A 16 13.72 -14.84 -11.32
N ASP A 17 13.36 -16.07 -11.67
CA ASP A 17 13.49 -16.59 -13.03
C ASP A 17 12.63 -15.77 -14.03
N PRO A 18 13.25 -15.11 -15.03
CA PRO A 18 12.51 -14.37 -16.05
C PRO A 18 11.53 -15.21 -16.89
N GLY A 19 11.71 -16.53 -16.94
CA GLY A 19 10.79 -17.44 -17.63
C GLY A 19 9.51 -17.75 -16.85
N ALA A 20 9.58 -17.70 -15.51
CA ALA A 20 8.46 -18.05 -14.62
C ALA A 20 7.77 -16.83 -14.00
N PHE A 21 8.49 -15.71 -13.85
CA PHE A 21 8.00 -14.52 -13.16
C PHE A 21 8.01 -13.29 -14.05
N GLU A 22 7.04 -12.40 -13.82
CA GLU A 22 7.12 -11.01 -14.23
C GLU A 22 7.10 -10.09 -13.01
N VAL A 23 7.73 -8.93 -13.12
CA VAL A 23 7.65 -7.86 -12.13
C VAL A 23 6.97 -6.66 -12.77
N LEU A 24 5.81 -6.27 -12.24
CA LEU A 24 5.02 -5.15 -12.72
C LEU A 24 5.00 -4.02 -11.68
N VAL A 25 5.50 -2.84 -12.06
CA VAL A 25 5.36 -1.63 -11.26
C VAL A 25 4.29 -0.71 -11.85
N VAL A 26 3.36 -0.25 -11.02
CA VAL A 26 2.41 0.80 -11.40
C VAL A 26 2.86 2.11 -10.76
N ASP A 27 3.31 3.05 -11.59
CA ASP A 27 3.65 4.40 -11.18
C ASP A 27 2.39 5.28 -11.10
N ASP A 28 2.08 5.75 -9.90
CA ASP A 28 0.88 6.52 -9.58
C ASP A 28 1.05 8.04 -9.81
N GLY A 29 1.72 8.39 -10.91
CA GLY A 29 2.03 9.76 -11.31
C GLY A 29 3.14 10.37 -10.48
N SER A 30 4.29 9.70 -10.41
CA SER A 30 5.49 10.26 -9.79
C SER A 30 5.95 11.53 -10.49
N THR A 31 6.47 12.48 -9.70
CA THR A 31 7.01 13.77 -10.18
C THR A 31 8.49 13.93 -9.85
N ASP A 32 9.14 12.86 -9.42
CA ASP A 32 10.57 12.76 -9.12
C ASP A 32 11.27 11.87 -10.17
N GLY A 33 12.54 11.51 -9.95
CA GLY A 33 13.31 10.70 -10.90
C GLY A 33 12.89 9.22 -11.02
N SER A 34 11.72 8.84 -10.49
CA SER A 34 11.29 7.43 -10.47
C SER A 34 11.05 6.88 -11.88
N LEU A 35 10.52 7.69 -12.81
CA LEU A 35 10.25 7.24 -14.17
C LEU A 35 11.53 6.87 -14.94
N GLU A 36 12.60 7.64 -14.74
CA GLU A 36 13.92 7.39 -15.31
C GLU A 36 14.50 6.07 -14.79
N VAL A 37 14.33 5.79 -13.49
CA VAL A 37 14.72 4.51 -12.88
C VAL A 37 13.94 3.35 -13.51
N LEU A 38 12.62 3.47 -13.65
CA LEU A 38 11.78 2.43 -14.28
C LEU A 38 12.20 2.14 -15.72
N LYS A 39 12.54 3.18 -16.49
CA LYS A 39 13.06 3.03 -17.87
C LYS A 39 14.37 2.25 -17.90
N ARG A 40 15.31 2.53 -16.98
CA ARG A 40 16.58 1.79 -16.87
C ARG A 40 16.35 0.33 -16.49
N LEU A 41 15.50 0.06 -15.51
CA LEU A 41 15.16 -1.31 -15.09
C LEU A 41 14.54 -2.11 -16.25
N LYS A 42 13.63 -1.51 -17.02
CA LYS A 42 13.03 -2.14 -18.21
C LYS A 42 14.06 -2.45 -19.30
N ALA A 43 15.09 -1.63 -19.46
CA ALA A 43 16.17 -1.91 -20.40
C ALA A 43 17.10 -3.04 -19.93
N LYS A 44 17.24 -3.24 -18.61
CA LYS A 44 18.11 -4.25 -18.00
C LYS A 44 17.45 -5.63 -17.83
N PHE A 45 16.16 -5.67 -17.51
CA PHE A 45 15.46 -6.91 -17.13
C PHE A 45 14.28 -7.18 -18.06
N ALA A 46 14.33 -8.29 -18.81
CA ALA A 46 13.32 -8.64 -19.81
C ALA A 46 11.93 -8.97 -19.21
N ASN A 47 11.91 -9.46 -17.98
CA ASN A 47 10.69 -9.75 -17.21
C ASN A 47 10.15 -8.54 -16.43
N PHE A 48 10.76 -7.36 -16.55
CA PHE A 48 10.29 -6.14 -15.90
C PHE A 48 9.34 -5.34 -16.79
N ARG A 49 8.22 -4.93 -16.21
CA ARG A 49 7.21 -4.08 -16.84
C ARG A 49 6.82 -2.95 -15.91
N PHE A 50 6.40 -1.84 -16.49
CA PHE A 50 5.78 -0.78 -15.72
C PHE A 50 4.63 -0.11 -16.48
N ILE A 51 3.69 0.46 -15.73
CA ILE A 51 2.56 1.27 -16.22
C ILE A 51 2.62 2.61 -15.50
N THR A 52 2.50 3.70 -16.25
CA THR A 52 2.41 5.06 -15.68
C THR A 52 0.97 5.54 -15.70
N LEU A 53 0.50 6.11 -14.60
CA LEU A 53 -0.82 6.69 -14.48
C LEU A 53 -0.72 8.21 -14.31
N GLU A 54 -1.70 8.95 -14.83
CA GLU A 54 -1.83 10.36 -14.50
C GLU A 54 -2.18 10.54 -13.02
N ARG A 55 -1.59 11.55 -12.37
CA ARG A 55 -1.76 11.78 -10.94
C ARG A 55 -3.22 12.08 -10.59
N ASP A 56 -3.84 11.20 -9.79
CA ASP A 56 -5.20 11.42 -9.27
C ASP A 56 -5.19 11.47 -7.73
N ARG A 57 -5.61 12.60 -7.17
CA ARG A 57 -5.68 12.80 -5.70
C ARG A 57 -6.75 11.91 -5.02
N LYS A 58 -7.74 11.42 -5.77
CA LYS A 58 -8.78 10.52 -5.27
C LYS A 58 -8.32 9.06 -5.25
N ARG A 59 -7.40 8.67 -6.13
CA ARG A 59 -6.82 7.32 -6.15
C ARG A 59 -5.92 7.12 -4.94
N LYS A 60 -6.20 6.07 -4.15
CA LYS A 60 -5.36 5.62 -3.03
C LYS A 60 -4.63 4.34 -3.42
N LEU A 61 -3.73 3.89 -2.54
CA LEU A 61 -2.87 2.73 -2.76
C LEU A 61 -3.66 1.47 -3.16
N GLY A 62 -4.81 1.22 -2.51
CA GLY A 62 -5.68 0.09 -2.85
C GLY A 62 -6.10 0.07 -4.32
N TRP A 63 -6.55 1.20 -4.87
CA TRP A 63 -6.91 1.29 -6.28
C TRP A 63 -5.71 1.09 -7.21
N THR A 64 -4.55 1.65 -6.87
CA THR A 64 -3.32 1.41 -7.63
C THR A 64 -2.94 -0.09 -7.63
N ARG A 65 -3.13 -0.79 -6.51
CA ARG A 65 -2.94 -2.25 -6.42
C ARG A 65 -3.97 -3.04 -7.24
N ASN A 66 -5.22 -2.57 -7.32
CA ASN A 66 -6.21 -3.21 -8.20
C ASN A 66 -5.79 -3.11 -9.67
N ILE A 67 -5.25 -1.96 -10.08
CA ILE A 67 -4.73 -1.77 -11.44
C ILE A 67 -3.56 -2.73 -11.68
N SER A 68 -2.65 -2.90 -10.71
CA SER A 68 -1.53 -3.85 -10.87
C SER A 68 -2.00 -5.31 -10.96
N ILE A 69 -2.96 -5.73 -10.12
CA ILE A 69 -3.54 -7.10 -10.18
C ILE A 69 -4.24 -7.33 -11.53
N LEU A 70 -5.01 -6.35 -12.00
CA LEU A 70 -5.72 -6.46 -13.27
C LEU A 70 -4.75 -6.56 -14.45
N ALA A 71 -3.66 -5.80 -14.43
CA ALA A 71 -2.66 -5.76 -15.50
C ALA A 71 -1.59 -6.88 -15.43
N ALA A 72 -1.54 -7.62 -14.33
CA ALA A 72 -0.72 -8.81 -14.19
C ALA A 72 -1.17 -9.89 -15.21
N ARG A 73 -0.18 -10.57 -15.81
CA ARG A 73 -0.32 -11.68 -16.75
C ARG A 73 -0.20 -13.03 -16.06
N GLY A 74 0.43 -13.08 -14.89
CA GLY A 74 0.57 -14.30 -14.11
C GLY A 74 -0.78 -14.82 -13.60
N GLN A 75 -0.88 -16.15 -13.47
CA GLN A 75 -2.02 -16.81 -12.81
C GLN A 75 -2.07 -16.49 -11.31
N TYR A 76 -0.92 -16.22 -10.71
CA TYR A 76 -0.74 -15.89 -9.30
C TYR A 76 -0.15 -14.48 -9.19
N VAL A 77 -0.49 -13.79 -8.11
CA VAL A 77 0.04 -12.46 -7.81
C VAL A 77 0.64 -12.46 -6.41
N LEU A 78 1.94 -12.14 -6.36
CA LEU A 78 2.64 -11.80 -5.13
C LEU A 78 2.40 -10.32 -4.81
N LEU A 79 1.86 -10.04 -3.64
CA LEU A 79 1.45 -8.73 -3.14
C LEU A 79 2.45 -8.21 -2.10
N HIS A 80 2.37 -6.90 -1.82
CA HIS A 80 3.15 -6.21 -0.77
C HIS A 80 4.67 -6.18 -1.00
N ILE A 81 5.11 -6.25 -2.25
CA ILE A 81 6.49 -5.95 -2.65
C ILE A 81 6.67 -4.43 -2.72
N ASP A 82 7.03 -3.81 -1.60
CA ASP A 82 7.22 -2.36 -1.50
C ASP A 82 8.56 -1.90 -2.15
N ALA A 83 8.53 -0.77 -2.87
CA ALA A 83 9.69 -0.18 -3.55
C ALA A 83 10.64 0.64 -2.63
N ASP A 84 10.57 0.42 -1.33
CA ASP A 84 11.52 0.90 -0.33
C ASP A 84 12.00 -0.22 0.60
N ASP A 85 11.83 -1.46 0.18
CA ASP A 85 12.36 -2.65 0.83
C ASP A 85 13.39 -3.35 -0.06
N GLN A 86 14.49 -3.78 0.55
CA GLN A 86 15.43 -4.73 -0.05
C GLN A 86 15.03 -6.13 0.43
N TRP A 87 14.73 -7.01 -0.51
CA TRP A 87 14.31 -8.38 -0.23
C TRP A 87 15.51 -9.33 -0.18
N GLU A 88 15.51 -10.22 0.80
CA GLU A 88 16.43 -11.36 0.84
C GLU A 88 15.94 -12.44 -0.16
N PRO A 89 16.80 -13.41 -0.54
CA PRO A 89 16.50 -14.38 -1.59
C PRO A 89 15.60 -15.52 -1.05
N TYR A 90 14.38 -15.18 -0.62
CA TYR A 90 13.39 -16.13 -0.11
C TYR A 90 12.00 -15.96 -0.75
N LEU A 91 11.87 -15.12 -1.79
CA LEU A 91 10.58 -14.92 -2.45
C LEU A 91 10.14 -16.15 -3.24
N THR A 92 11.08 -16.85 -3.88
CA THR A 92 10.80 -18.05 -4.66
C THR A 92 10.33 -19.18 -3.74
N GLU A 93 10.99 -19.38 -2.61
CA GLU A 93 10.64 -20.37 -1.59
C GLU A 93 9.25 -20.09 -0.99
N PHE A 94 8.89 -18.82 -0.81
CA PHE A 94 7.54 -18.45 -0.37
C PHE A 94 6.47 -18.80 -1.42
N VAL A 95 6.78 -18.67 -2.70
CA VAL A 95 5.90 -19.05 -3.81
C VAL A 95 5.78 -20.58 -3.91
N GLU A 96 6.89 -21.31 -3.78
CA GLU A 96 6.91 -22.78 -3.75
C GLU A 96 6.06 -23.33 -2.61
N LEU A 97 6.25 -22.80 -1.39
CA LEU A 97 5.44 -23.14 -0.22
C LEU A 97 3.94 -22.91 -0.46
N PHE A 98 3.57 -21.81 -1.11
CA PHE A 98 2.18 -21.56 -1.46
C PHE A 98 1.63 -22.65 -2.39
N HIS A 99 2.38 -23.07 -3.42
CA HIS A 99 1.95 -24.13 -4.33
C HIS A 99 1.81 -25.48 -3.63
N GLU A 100 2.72 -25.83 -2.72
CA GLU A 100 2.60 -27.06 -1.92
C GLU A 100 1.33 -27.05 -1.07
N LEU A 101 1.03 -25.93 -0.41
CA LEU A 101 -0.18 -25.77 0.40
C LEU A 101 -1.45 -25.79 -0.46
N GLU A 102 -1.40 -25.20 -1.65
CA GLU A 102 -2.51 -25.23 -2.62
C GLU A 102 -2.82 -26.66 -3.05
N ILE A 103 -1.79 -27.43 -3.42
CA ILE A 103 -1.92 -28.85 -3.80
C ILE A 103 -2.46 -29.67 -2.63
N ALA A 104 -1.87 -29.52 -1.43
CA ALA A 104 -2.25 -30.32 -0.27
C ALA A 104 -3.68 -30.02 0.21
N SER A 105 -4.12 -28.77 0.13
CA SER A 105 -5.47 -28.38 0.54
C SER A 105 -6.55 -28.67 -0.49
N GLY A 106 -6.18 -28.72 -1.79
CA GLY A 106 -7.12 -28.84 -2.90
C GLY A 106 -8.08 -27.65 -3.02
N LYS A 107 -7.73 -26.49 -2.45
CA LYS A 107 -8.59 -25.30 -2.37
C LYS A 107 -7.83 -24.04 -2.80
N ASP A 108 -8.58 -23.10 -3.36
CA ASP A 108 -8.06 -21.77 -3.63
C ASP A 108 -8.09 -20.93 -2.36
N PHE A 109 -6.98 -20.26 -2.05
CA PHE A 109 -6.89 -19.30 -0.96
C PHE A 109 -5.87 -18.21 -1.27
N HIS A 110 -5.87 -17.17 -0.46
CA HIS A 110 -4.80 -16.19 -0.35
C HIS A 110 -3.94 -16.54 0.87
N LEU A 111 -2.66 -16.76 0.65
CA LEU A 111 -1.68 -16.87 1.72
C LEU A 111 -1.22 -15.46 2.08
N SER A 112 -1.44 -15.06 3.33
CA SER A 112 -0.95 -13.80 3.86
C SER A 112 0.14 -14.08 4.88
N GLY A 113 1.33 -13.57 4.60
CA GLY A 113 2.44 -13.47 5.53
C GLY A 113 2.43 -12.16 6.33
N GLN A 114 3.42 -12.01 7.22
CA GLN A 114 3.67 -10.72 7.89
C GLN A 114 4.15 -9.64 6.92
N GLN A 115 4.78 -10.03 5.80
CA GLN A 115 5.50 -9.09 4.92
C GLN A 115 5.07 -9.11 3.47
N THR A 116 4.65 -10.27 2.98
CA THR A 116 4.17 -10.49 1.61
C THR A 116 2.93 -11.38 1.66
N GLY A 117 2.21 -11.46 0.55
CA GLY A 117 1.11 -12.41 0.39
C GLY A 117 0.96 -12.84 -1.05
N ILE A 118 0.39 -14.02 -1.28
CA ILE A 118 0.22 -14.58 -2.62
C ILE A 118 -1.18 -15.16 -2.77
N GLY A 119 -1.75 -15.05 -3.96
CA GLY A 119 -2.99 -15.73 -4.29
C GLY A 119 -3.25 -15.74 -5.79
N LYS A 120 -4.22 -16.54 -6.23
CA LYS A 120 -4.66 -16.54 -7.62
C LYS A 120 -5.17 -15.15 -8.01
N ARG A 121 -4.76 -14.69 -9.19
CA ARG A 121 -5.19 -13.41 -9.77
C ARG A 121 -6.71 -13.30 -9.83
N ASP A 122 -7.39 -14.34 -10.29
CA ASP A 122 -8.85 -14.31 -10.45
C ASP A 122 -9.58 -14.31 -9.10
N LEU A 123 -9.04 -14.98 -8.08
CA LEU A 123 -9.53 -14.90 -6.70
C LEU A 123 -9.41 -13.47 -6.16
N LEU A 124 -8.24 -12.84 -6.37
CA LEU A 124 -7.98 -11.46 -5.94
C LEU A 124 -8.84 -10.45 -6.71
N LEU A 125 -9.13 -10.66 -7.98
CA LEU A 125 -10.04 -9.80 -8.76
C LEU A 125 -11.51 -9.98 -8.35
N LYS A 126 -11.91 -11.21 -7.98
CA LYS A 126 -13.30 -11.52 -7.64
C LYS A 126 -13.67 -11.11 -6.22
N PHE A 127 -12.79 -11.38 -5.25
CA PHE A 127 -13.07 -11.20 -3.83
C PHE A 127 -12.13 -10.23 -3.13
N GLY A 128 -10.98 -9.98 -3.75
CA GLY A 128 -9.90 -9.17 -3.21
C GLY A 128 -9.72 -7.75 -3.76
N PRO A 129 -10.56 -7.13 -4.63
CA PRO A 129 -10.31 -5.75 -5.01
C PRO A 129 -10.20 -4.88 -3.76
N PHE A 130 -9.08 -4.18 -3.60
CA PHE A 130 -8.84 -3.29 -2.49
C PHE A 130 -9.82 -2.12 -2.53
N GLU A 131 -10.36 -1.75 -1.37
CA GLU A 131 -11.17 -0.54 -1.26
C GLU A 131 -10.31 0.72 -1.34
N ASN A 132 -10.92 1.82 -1.78
CA ASN A 132 -10.26 3.13 -1.88
C ASN A 132 -10.18 3.84 -0.52
N VAL A 133 -9.62 3.16 0.47
CA VAL A 133 -9.45 3.67 1.83
C VAL A 133 -8.00 4.09 2.07
N TYR A 134 -7.77 4.90 3.10
CA TYR A 134 -6.44 5.36 3.46
C TYR A 134 -5.88 4.50 4.61
N ARG A 135 -4.81 3.72 4.36
CA ARG A 135 -4.03 2.94 5.36
C ARG A 135 -4.79 1.78 6.01
N CYS A 136 -5.88 1.30 5.38
CA CYS A 136 -6.71 0.21 5.89
C CYS A 136 -7.05 -0.83 4.81
N GLU A 137 -6.55 -0.63 3.60
CA GLU A 137 -6.84 -1.44 2.41
C GLU A 137 -6.43 -2.90 2.62
N ASP A 138 -5.28 -3.15 3.24
CA ASP A 138 -4.77 -4.50 3.50
C ASP A 138 -5.64 -5.24 4.52
N ARG A 139 -5.99 -4.57 5.63
CA ARG A 139 -6.91 -5.14 6.64
C ARG A 139 -8.29 -5.43 6.05
N ASN A 140 -8.80 -4.53 5.20
CA ASN A 140 -10.07 -4.73 4.52
C ASN A 140 -10.02 -5.95 3.59
N LEU A 141 -8.95 -6.10 2.79
CA LEU A 141 -8.72 -7.29 1.96
C LEU A 141 -8.75 -8.56 2.83
N MET A 142 -7.93 -8.60 3.88
CA MET A 142 -7.84 -9.78 4.75
C MET A 142 -9.18 -10.13 5.37
N MET A 143 -9.94 -9.15 5.88
CA MET A 143 -11.28 -9.39 6.44
C MET A 143 -12.26 -9.97 5.39
N LYS A 144 -12.24 -9.45 4.16
CA LYS A 144 -13.12 -9.97 3.08
C LYS A 144 -12.81 -11.41 2.72
N LEU A 145 -11.53 -11.77 2.65
CA LEU A 145 -11.09 -13.12 2.34
C LEU A 145 -11.34 -14.07 3.51
N ALA A 146 -11.05 -13.64 4.75
CA ALA A 146 -11.30 -14.41 5.96
C ALA A 146 -12.79 -14.77 6.12
N ASN A 147 -13.69 -13.80 5.91
CA ASN A 147 -15.14 -14.02 5.97
C ASN A 147 -15.66 -15.03 4.93
N ARG A 148 -14.83 -15.40 3.94
CA ARG A 148 -15.16 -16.38 2.90
C ARG A 148 -14.39 -17.69 3.06
N GLY A 149 -13.57 -17.83 4.10
CA GLY A 149 -12.66 -18.98 4.25
C GLY A 149 -11.57 -19.03 3.18
N LEU A 150 -11.21 -17.89 2.57
CA LEU A 150 -10.22 -17.77 1.50
C LEU A 150 -8.89 -17.17 1.99
N LEU A 151 -8.67 -17.09 3.31
CA LEU A 151 -7.45 -16.54 3.90
C LEU A 151 -6.74 -17.62 4.70
N LEU A 152 -5.49 -17.90 4.33
CA LEU A 152 -4.55 -18.63 5.16
C LEU A 152 -3.51 -17.64 5.68
N PHE A 153 -3.35 -17.57 7.01
CA PHE A 153 -2.33 -16.71 7.63
C PHE A 153 -1.13 -17.56 8.03
N MET A 154 0.07 -17.04 7.77
CA MET A 154 1.32 -17.66 8.17
C MET A 154 2.22 -16.64 8.86
N ASP A 155 2.85 -17.06 9.94
CA ASP A 155 3.88 -16.32 10.63
C ASP A 155 5.27 -16.86 10.27
N TYR A 156 6.24 -15.97 10.03
CA TYR A 156 7.61 -16.32 9.67
C TYR A 156 8.56 -15.16 9.95
N SER A 157 9.85 -15.47 10.02
CA SER A 157 10.91 -14.48 10.25
C SER A 157 11.00 -13.45 9.14
N VAL A 158 11.09 -12.19 9.52
CA VAL A 158 11.25 -11.06 8.59
C VAL A 158 12.50 -11.25 7.71
N TYR A 159 12.32 -11.32 6.38
CA TYR A 159 13.39 -11.49 5.38
C TYR A 159 13.46 -10.33 4.38
N ARG A 160 13.19 -9.12 4.86
CA ARG A 160 13.40 -7.89 4.10
C ARG A 160 13.90 -6.77 5.00
N LYS A 161 14.67 -5.88 4.42
CA LYS A 161 15.22 -4.70 5.09
C LYS A 161 14.61 -3.44 4.48
N ARG A 162 13.96 -2.62 5.32
CA ARG A 162 13.50 -1.29 4.89
C ARG A 162 14.70 -0.39 4.62
N LEU A 163 14.77 0.16 3.41
CA LEU A 163 15.84 1.06 2.99
C LEU A 163 15.72 2.40 3.72
N SER A 164 16.85 2.87 4.24
CA SER A 164 16.89 4.15 4.97
C SER A 164 16.68 5.32 4.00
N ARG A 165 15.88 6.30 4.44
CA ARG A 165 15.68 7.56 3.74
C ARG A 165 16.31 8.71 4.52
N PRO A 166 16.71 9.81 3.87
CA PRO A 166 17.13 11.02 4.58
C PRO A 166 16.11 11.44 5.64
N LYS A 167 16.56 11.81 6.84
CA LYS A 167 15.67 12.19 7.96
C LYS A 167 14.68 13.31 7.57
N SER A 168 15.10 14.23 6.70
CA SER A 168 14.24 15.28 6.13
C SER A 168 13.07 14.70 5.32
N LYS A 169 13.33 13.77 4.41
CA LYS A 169 12.30 13.08 3.61
C LYS A 169 11.37 12.23 4.50
N GLN A 170 11.90 11.58 5.54
CA GLN A 170 11.09 10.82 6.51
C GLN A 170 10.13 11.73 7.29
N PHE A 171 10.63 12.88 7.75
CA PHE A 171 9.83 13.88 8.46
C PHE A 171 8.74 14.44 7.54
N GLN A 172 9.08 14.85 6.32
CA GLN A 172 8.12 15.34 5.34
C GLN A 172 7.04 14.30 5.03
N LYS A 173 7.41 13.02 4.85
CA LYS A 173 6.47 11.91 4.64
C LYS A 173 5.51 11.77 5.82
N SER A 174 6.04 11.73 7.04
CA SER A 174 5.24 11.61 8.27
C SER A 174 4.21 12.74 8.40
N TRP A 175 4.63 13.98 8.12
CA TRP A 175 3.72 15.12 8.13
C TRP A 175 2.66 15.04 7.04
N THR A 176 3.07 14.71 5.81
CA THR A 176 2.15 14.57 4.67
C THR A 176 1.12 13.48 4.92
N ASP A 177 1.54 12.35 5.49
CA ASP A 177 0.67 11.24 5.86
C ASP A 177 -0.33 11.64 6.94
N LEU A 178 0.14 12.34 7.98
CA LEU A 178 -0.72 12.83 9.06
C LEU A 178 -1.82 13.76 8.55
N PHE A 179 -1.46 14.73 7.71
CA PHE A 179 -2.41 15.68 7.11
C PHE A 179 -3.36 14.98 6.14
N SER A 180 -2.85 14.07 5.30
CA SER A 180 -3.66 13.34 4.34
C SER A 180 -4.71 12.46 5.02
N GLN A 181 -4.32 11.78 6.11
CA GLN A 181 -5.24 10.99 6.93
C GLN A 181 -6.32 11.88 7.56
N MET A 182 -5.93 13.00 8.15
CA MET A 182 -6.86 13.93 8.79
C MET A 182 -7.85 14.53 7.78
N LEU A 183 -7.40 14.89 6.57
CA LEU A 183 -8.27 15.35 5.48
C LEU A 183 -9.21 14.26 4.98
N PHE A 184 -8.76 13.01 4.89
CA PHE A 184 -9.60 11.88 4.52
C PHE A 184 -10.70 11.65 5.55
N GLU A 185 -10.34 11.58 6.83
CA GLU A 185 -11.28 11.37 7.94
C GLU A 185 -12.32 12.50 8.05
N LEU A 186 -11.90 13.77 7.90
CA LEU A 186 -12.82 14.91 7.87
C LEU A 186 -13.79 14.90 6.68
N ARG A 187 -13.40 14.33 5.53
CA ARG A 187 -14.27 14.23 4.35
C ARG A 187 -15.32 13.13 4.48
N GLN A 188 -15.05 12.11 5.29
CA GLN A 188 -16.00 11.01 5.55
C GLN A 188 -17.08 11.39 6.56
N ASP A 189 -16.84 12.42 7.38
CA ASP A 189 -17.82 12.95 8.34
C ASP A 189 -18.61 14.10 7.68
N GLU A 190 -19.91 13.88 7.40
CA GLU A 190 -20.75 14.82 6.63
C GLU A 190 -20.65 16.27 7.14
N LEU A 191 -20.57 16.46 8.46
CA LEU A 191 -20.42 17.77 9.10
C LEU A 191 -19.01 18.02 9.67
N GLY A 192 -18.12 17.03 9.66
CA GLY A 192 -16.79 17.09 10.29
C GLY A 192 -16.80 17.23 11.82
N LEU A 193 -17.98 17.36 12.44
CA LEU A 193 -18.17 17.66 13.86
C LEU A 193 -17.81 16.48 14.77
N ARG A 194 -18.11 15.25 14.34
CA ARG A 194 -17.79 14.04 15.12
C ARG A 194 -16.28 13.85 15.16
N TYR A 195 -15.63 13.95 14.01
CA TYR A 195 -14.18 13.87 13.91
C TYR A 195 -13.50 14.99 14.71
N PHE A 196 -13.96 16.24 14.54
CA PHE A 196 -13.46 17.40 15.25
C PHE A 196 -13.50 17.22 16.77
N LYS A 197 -14.67 16.85 17.32
CA LYS A 197 -14.82 16.56 18.76
C LYS A 197 -13.91 15.43 19.22
N THR A 198 -13.80 14.37 18.41
CA THR A 198 -12.95 13.21 18.73
C THR A 198 -11.48 13.60 18.80
N GLN A 199 -10.98 14.41 17.87
CA GLN A 199 -9.58 14.84 17.85
C GLN A 199 -9.24 15.83 18.95
N LEU A 200 -10.14 16.77 19.31
CA LEU A 200 -9.91 17.68 20.44
C LEU A 200 -9.79 16.93 21.77
N LEU A 201 -10.57 15.87 21.94
CA LEU A 201 -10.54 15.03 23.14
C LEU A 201 -9.45 13.95 23.08
N ALA A 202 -8.82 13.72 21.93
CA ALA A 202 -7.87 12.63 21.73
C ALA A 202 -6.65 12.68 22.66
N PRO A 203 -6.05 13.84 23.01
CA PRO A 203 -4.94 13.90 23.96
C PRO A 203 -5.29 13.35 25.35
N PHE A 204 -6.56 13.42 25.74
CA PHE A 204 -7.06 13.04 27.06
C PHE A 204 -7.59 11.60 27.14
N LYS A 205 -7.60 10.86 26.03
CA LYS A 205 -8.05 9.45 25.97
C LYS A 205 -6.87 8.51 25.79
N GLN A 206 -6.92 7.28 26.31
CA GLN A 206 -5.96 6.26 25.90
C GLN A 206 -6.23 5.85 24.44
N GLY A 207 -5.18 5.54 23.69
CA GLY A 207 -5.28 5.15 22.29
C GLY A 207 -3.94 4.67 21.74
N HIS A 208 -3.97 4.06 20.56
CA HIS A 208 -2.79 3.45 19.94
C HIS A 208 -1.78 4.48 19.39
N GLN A 209 -2.17 5.76 19.26
CA GLN A 209 -1.28 6.83 18.81
C GLN A 209 -0.52 7.47 19.98
N SER A 210 0.75 7.84 19.74
CA SER A 210 1.57 8.52 20.74
C SER A 210 0.93 9.84 21.19
N PHE A 211 1.16 10.22 22.44
CA PHE A 211 0.62 11.47 23.00
C PHE A 211 0.98 12.68 22.15
N LYS A 212 2.24 12.77 21.68
CA LYS A 212 2.72 13.85 20.80
C LYS A 212 1.89 13.97 19.52
N ILE A 213 1.60 12.85 18.85
CA ILE A 213 0.79 12.85 17.61
C ILE A 213 -0.64 13.31 17.91
N ARG A 214 -1.23 12.87 19.03
CA ARG A 214 -2.60 13.25 19.42
C ARG A 214 -2.70 14.76 19.69
N VAL A 215 -1.71 15.36 20.35
CA VAL A 215 -1.64 16.81 20.57
C VAL A 215 -1.51 17.57 19.25
N ILE A 216 -0.60 17.15 18.36
CA ILE A 216 -0.44 17.78 17.05
C ILE A 216 -1.77 17.75 16.27
N ARG A 217 -2.45 16.60 16.22
CA ARG A 217 -3.76 16.50 15.55
C ARG A 217 -4.81 17.42 16.17
N ALA A 218 -4.89 17.50 17.49
CA ALA A 218 -5.83 18.38 18.19
C ALA A 218 -5.59 19.87 17.85
N LEU A 219 -4.33 20.30 17.72
CA LEU A 219 -4.01 21.67 17.33
C LEU A 219 -4.37 21.97 15.86
N TRP A 220 -4.11 21.02 14.96
CA TRP A 220 -4.32 21.22 13.52
C TRP A 220 -5.75 20.96 13.04
N VAL A 221 -6.59 20.28 13.83
CA VAL A 221 -7.98 20.02 13.44
C VAL A 221 -8.81 21.31 13.36
N ILE A 222 -8.49 22.33 14.18
CA ILE A 222 -9.21 23.62 14.19
C ILE A 222 -8.99 24.42 12.90
N PRO A 223 -7.76 24.77 12.49
CA PRO A 223 -7.53 25.47 11.23
C PRO A 223 -8.12 24.72 10.03
N MET A 224 -8.01 23.39 10.03
CA MET A 224 -8.46 22.59 8.89
C MET A 224 -9.98 22.46 8.81
N PHE A 225 -10.68 22.37 9.96
CA PHE A 225 -12.13 22.43 10.01
C PHE A 225 -12.65 23.77 9.49
N LEU A 226 -12.05 24.89 9.92
CA LEU A 226 -12.42 26.23 9.45
C LEU A 226 -12.19 26.40 7.94
N PHE A 227 -11.06 25.91 7.43
CA PHE A 227 -10.74 25.93 5.99
C PHE A 227 -11.75 25.13 5.15
N LEU A 228 -12.16 23.94 5.60
CA LEU A 228 -13.16 23.15 4.89
C LEU A 228 -14.55 23.79 4.96
N ALA A 229 -14.92 24.40 6.09
CA ALA A 229 -16.17 25.11 6.25
C ALA A 229 -16.27 26.35 5.32
N SER A 230 -15.17 27.08 5.13
CA SER A 230 -15.12 28.24 4.21
C SER A 230 -15.21 27.80 2.74
N MET A 231 -14.50 26.74 2.35
CA MET A 231 -14.55 26.17 1.00
C MET A 231 -15.95 25.65 0.63
N ARG A 232 -16.71 25.10 1.59
CA ARG A 232 -18.10 24.67 1.36
C ARG A 232 -19.04 25.86 1.15
N LYS A 233 -18.87 26.97 1.89
CA LYS A 233 -19.63 28.21 1.67
C LYS A 233 -19.40 28.79 0.27
N LEU A 234 -18.20 28.63 -0.28
CA LEU A 234 -17.86 29.02 -1.66
C LEU A 234 -18.47 28.13 -2.75
N LYS A 235 -18.84 26.88 -2.45
CA LYS A 235 -19.50 25.96 -3.39
C LYS A 235 -21.03 26.09 -3.43
N MET A 236 -21.63 26.76 -2.45
CA MET A 236 -23.08 27.02 -2.38
C MET A 236 -23.45 28.43 -2.87
N ARG A 237 -22.50 29.15 -3.46
CA ARG A 237 -22.67 30.40 -4.20
C ARG A 237 -22.31 30.15 -5.65
#